data_AF-A0A2E4S557-F1
#
_entry.id   AF-A0A2E4S557-F1
#
_cell.length_a   1.000
_cell.length_b   1.000
_cell.length_c   1.000
_cell.angle_alpha   90.00
_cell.angle_beta   90.00
_cell.angle_gamma   90.00
#
_symmetry.space_group_name_H-M   'P 1'
#
loop_
_entity.id
_entity.type
_entity.pdbx_description
1 polymer ?
#
loop_
_entity_poly.entity_id
_entity_poly.type
_entity_poly.pdbx_seq_one_letter_code
_entity_poly.pdbx_strand_id
1 'polypeptide(L)'
;MKHTTLISLGAATLIAAVAYLFVGRPMLPDQPYSAREAEIASRPADDLSRDEMLARLQMTAREQPDSPEPQYFIGVLLRSQGQTENALRAFQSALRRDPDHVPALIALADAVVTRDGGIITEPAARLYDRAWRLDNSEVRAGILAAMPAYQAGDLDAAQAHWERVFADLPEDDPRRAMLNAMRAEADAARAAGSDEAGEETP
;
A
#
# COMPACT_ATOMS: atom_id res chain seq x y z
N MET A 1 -31.07 45.44 53.41
CA MET A 1 -29.86 44.59 53.32
C MET A 1 -29.96 43.54 52.18
N LYS A 2 -30.40 43.92 50.96
CA LYS A 2 -30.49 43.00 49.80
C LYS A 2 -29.70 43.48 48.56
N HIS A 3 -29.19 44.71 48.55
CA HIS A 3 -28.48 45.28 47.40
C HIS A 3 -26.97 44.96 47.39
N THR A 4 -26.35 44.73 48.56
CA THR A 4 -24.90 44.47 48.65
C THR A 4 -24.51 43.07 48.15
N THR A 5 -25.41 42.08 48.22
CA THR A 5 -25.19 40.71 47.73
C THR A 5 -25.38 40.56 46.21
N LEU A 6 -26.15 41.44 45.57
CA LEU A 6 -26.31 41.45 44.11
C LEU A 6 -25.09 42.06 43.40
N ILE A 7 -24.42 43.03 44.04
CA ILE A 7 -23.22 43.67 43.49
C ILE A 7 -22.00 42.73 43.55
N SER A 8 -21.87 41.93 44.62
CA SER A 8 -20.76 40.97 44.75
C SER A 8 -20.85 39.80 43.76
N LEU A 9 -22.06 39.35 43.42
CA LEU A 9 -22.26 38.29 42.43
C LEU A 9 -21.93 38.76 41.01
N GLY A 10 -22.30 40.01 40.67
CA GLY A 10 -21.94 40.62 39.39
C GLY A 10 -20.44 40.90 39.25
N ALA A 11 -19.76 41.27 40.34
CA ALA A 11 -18.31 41.48 40.33
C ALA A 11 -17.53 40.17 40.14
N ALA A 12 -17.99 39.07 40.75
CA ALA A 12 -17.34 37.76 40.63
C ALA A 12 -17.42 37.19 39.20
N THR A 13 -18.56 37.35 38.52
CA THR A 13 -18.70 36.90 37.12
C THR A 13 -17.88 37.76 36.16
N LEU A 14 -17.77 39.07 36.42
CA LEU A 14 -16.91 39.97 35.63
C LEU A 14 -15.43 39.63 35.80
N ILE A 15 -14.98 39.35 37.04
CA ILE A 15 -13.60 38.91 37.31
C ILE A 15 -13.32 37.56 36.65
N ALA A 16 -14.26 36.61 36.72
CA ALA A 16 -14.12 35.32 36.05
C ALA A 16 -14.08 35.46 34.52
N ALA A 17 -14.88 36.36 33.94
CA ALA A 17 -14.87 36.66 32.51
C ALA A 17 -13.56 37.34 32.08
N VAL A 18 -13.07 38.31 32.86
CA VAL A 18 -11.79 38.98 32.60
C VAL A 18 -10.62 38.00 32.77
N ALA A 19 -10.64 37.15 33.80
CA ALA A 19 -9.68 36.08 33.99
C ALA A 19 -9.75 35.06 32.85
N TYR A 20 -10.94 34.69 32.37
CA TYR A 20 -11.11 33.82 31.22
C TYR A 20 -10.59 34.44 29.91
N LEU A 21 -10.69 35.77 29.75
CA LEU A 21 -10.15 36.50 28.60
C LEU A 21 -8.63 36.77 28.70
N PHE A 22 -8.06 36.72 29.91
CA PHE A 22 -6.61 36.86 30.13
C PHE A 22 -5.87 35.52 30.17
N VAL A 23 -6.49 34.48 30.74
CA VAL A 23 -5.95 33.12 30.89
C VAL A 23 -6.30 32.27 29.67
N GLY A 24 -7.56 32.29 29.23
CA GLY A 24 -7.90 31.87 27.88
C GLY A 24 -7.55 33.05 26.98
N ARG A 25 -6.66 32.86 26.00
CA ARG A 25 -6.42 33.86 24.97
C ARG A 25 -7.23 33.48 23.72
N PRO A 26 -8.57 33.56 23.71
CA PRO A 26 -9.42 33.05 22.62
C PRO A 26 -9.32 33.85 21.32
N MET A 27 -8.55 34.95 21.32
CA MET A 27 -8.32 35.84 20.17
C MET A 27 -6.92 35.67 19.57
N LEU A 28 -6.08 34.78 20.11
CA LEU A 28 -4.96 34.27 19.35
C LEU A 28 -5.51 33.18 18.43
N PRO A 29 -5.39 33.27 17.09
CA PRO A 29 -5.55 32.08 16.28
C PRO A 29 -4.64 31.00 16.87
N ASP A 30 -5.12 29.75 16.98
CA ASP A 30 -4.30 28.61 17.38
C ASP A 30 -2.94 28.75 16.69
N GLN A 31 -1.81 28.66 17.42
CA GLN A 31 -0.52 28.73 16.73
C GLN A 31 -0.49 27.65 15.64
N PRO A 32 -0.25 28.05 14.38
CA PRO A 32 -1.19 27.72 13.30
C PRO A 32 -1.11 26.26 12.94
N TYR A 33 -2.25 25.59 12.80
CA TYR A 33 -2.30 24.30 12.10
C TYR A 33 -1.51 24.36 10.78
N SER A 34 -1.63 25.47 10.04
CA SER A 34 -0.86 25.76 8.83
C SER A 34 0.65 25.95 9.06
N ALA A 35 1.10 26.42 10.21
CA ALA A 35 2.53 26.54 10.53
C ALA A 35 3.13 25.19 10.88
N ARG A 36 2.37 24.32 11.57
CA ARG A 36 2.78 22.92 11.81
C ARG A 36 2.80 22.14 10.50
N GLU A 37 1.81 22.34 9.64
CA GLU A 37 1.80 21.77 8.28
C GLU A 37 3.04 22.22 7.48
N ALA A 38 3.37 23.52 7.49
CA ALA A 38 4.55 24.04 6.81
C ALA A 38 5.87 23.50 7.38
N GLU A 39 5.97 23.38 8.70
CA GLU A 39 7.13 22.78 9.37
C GLU A 39 7.32 21.32 8.98
N ILE A 40 6.26 20.50 9.07
CA ILE A 40 6.26 19.09 8.68
C ILE A 40 6.60 18.93 7.19
N ALA A 41 6.05 19.79 6.33
CA ALA A 41 6.31 19.76 4.89
C ALA A 41 7.77 20.08 4.54
N SER A 42 8.43 20.93 5.33
CA SER A 42 9.82 21.36 5.09
C SER A 42 10.89 20.39 5.61
N ARG A 43 10.55 19.54 6.59
CA ARG A 43 11.49 18.60 7.20
C ARG A 43 11.85 17.45 6.25
N PRO A 44 13.07 16.89 6.35
CA PRO A 44 13.43 15.68 5.61
C PRO A 44 12.50 14.52 5.96
N ALA A 45 12.19 13.66 4.97
CA ALA A 45 11.30 12.51 5.15
C ALA A 45 11.79 11.56 6.25
N ASP A 46 13.10 11.36 6.36
CA ASP A 46 13.73 10.45 7.32
C ASP A 46 13.60 10.91 8.78
N ASP A 47 13.41 12.22 8.99
CA ASP A 47 13.24 12.82 10.32
C ASP A 47 11.78 12.85 10.78
N LEU A 48 10.83 12.50 9.91
CA LEU A 48 9.41 12.52 10.25
C LEU A 48 9.01 11.26 11.01
N SER A 49 8.26 11.44 12.09
CA SER A 49 7.48 10.34 12.66
C SER A 49 6.45 9.85 11.63
N ARG A 50 5.95 8.63 11.83
CA ARG A 50 4.95 8.04 10.92
C ARG A 50 3.68 8.90 10.82
N ASP A 51 3.24 9.48 11.93
CA ASP A 51 2.04 10.33 11.94
C ASP A 51 2.29 11.65 11.19
N GLU A 52 3.49 12.24 11.33
CA GLU A 52 3.89 13.42 10.56
C GLU A 52 4.04 13.09 9.06
N MET A 53 4.58 11.92 8.72
CA MET A 53 4.64 11.45 7.33
C MET A 53 3.25 11.27 6.74
N LEU A 54 2.32 10.66 7.49
CA LEU A 54 0.93 10.53 7.07
C LEU A 54 0.28 11.90 6.85
N ALA A 55 0.49 12.85 7.77
CA ALA A 55 0.00 14.21 7.63
C ALA A 55 0.57 14.90 6.38
N ARG A 56 1.88 14.77 6.13
CA ARG A 56 2.54 15.31 4.93
C ARG A 56 1.95 14.72 3.65
N LEU A 57 1.78 13.40 3.59
CA LEU A 57 1.17 12.74 2.43
C LEU A 57 -0.29 13.16 2.22
N GLN A 58 -1.04 13.39 3.30
CA GLN A 58 -2.40 13.92 3.21
C GLN A 58 -2.41 15.35 2.67
N MET A 59 -1.45 16.20 3.04
CA MET A 59 -1.29 17.53 2.45
C MET A 59 -0.97 17.42 0.96
N THR A 60 0.00 16.59 0.57
CA THR A 60 0.33 16.36 -0.84
C THR A 60 -0.88 15.84 -1.63
N ALA A 61 -1.70 14.97 -1.04
CA ALA A 61 -2.94 14.50 -1.67
C ALA A 61 -3.99 15.61 -1.89
N ARG A 62 -3.99 16.68 -1.08
CA ARG A 62 -4.84 17.86 -1.29
C ARG A 62 -4.30 18.76 -2.41
N GLU A 63 -2.97 18.90 -2.49
CA GLU A 63 -2.29 19.70 -3.51
C GLU A 63 -2.30 19.03 -4.89
N GLN A 64 -2.22 17.70 -4.91
CA GLN A 64 -2.15 16.88 -6.12
C GLN A 64 -3.28 15.83 -6.09
N PRO A 65 -4.55 16.25 -6.23
CA PRO A 65 -5.71 15.37 -6.08
C PRO A 65 -5.76 14.24 -7.10
N ASP A 66 -5.16 14.45 -8.28
CA ASP A 66 -5.16 13.51 -9.41
C ASP A 66 -3.90 12.61 -9.43
N SER A 67 -2.92 12.85 -8.56
CA SER A 67 -1.69 12.08 -8.49
C SER A 67 -1.91 10.78 -7.70
N PRO A 68 -1.52 9.60 -8.23
CA PRO A 68 -1.60 8.33 -7.52
C PRO A 68 -0.60 8.23 -6.34
N GLU A 69 0.51 8.97 -6.39
CA GLU A 69 1.67 8.81 -5.51
C GLU A 69 1.35 9.01 -4.02
N PRO A 70 0.62 10.06 -3.59
CA PRO A 70 0.28 10.24 -2.18
C PRO A 70 -0.50 9.05 -1.61
N GLN A 71 -1.48 8.53 -2.38
CA GLN A 71 -2.29 7.39 -1.95
C GLN A 71 -1.47 6.10 -1.93
N TYR A 72 -0.56 5.92 -2.89
CA TYR A 72 0.38 4.81 -2.90
C TYR A 72 1.27 4.83 -1.64
N PHE A 73 1.94 5.94 -1.34
CA PHE A 73 2.82 6.04 -0.16
C PHE A 73 2.05 5.96 1.15
N ILE A 74 0.81 6.47 1.23
CA ILE A 74 -0.08 6.25 2.38
C ILE A 74 -0.32 4.75 2.56
N GLY A 75 -0.60 4.02 1.47
CA GLY A 75 -0.77 2.56 1.52
C GLY A 75 0.48 1.84 2.00
N VAL A 76 1.68 2.23 1.52
CA VAL A 76 2.96 1.67 1.97
C VAL A 76 3.16 1.88 3.48
N LEU A 77 2.88 3.09 3.96
CA LEU A 77 2.98 3.45 5.38
C LEU A 77 1.98 2.69 6.26
N LEU A 78 0.76 2.47 5.77
CA LEU A 78 -0.26 1.72 6.51
C LEU A 78 0.08 0.22 6.55
N ARG A 79 0.61 -0.33 5.45
CA ARG A 79 1.04 -1.73 5.38
C ARG A 79 2.18 -2.01 6.36
N SER A 80 3.16 -1.11 6.49
CA SER A 80 4.26 -1.27 7.45
C SER A 80 3.80 -1.22 8.93
N GLN A 81 2.58 -0.74 9.18
CA GLN A 81 1.95 -0.75 10.50
C GLN A 81 1.04 -1.98 10.72
N GLY A 82 1.02 -2.93 9.78
CA GLY A 82 0.12 -4.09 9.84
C GLY A 82 -1.35 -3.74 9.57
N GLN A 83 -1.64 -2.51 9.13
CA GLN A 83 -3.01 -2.07 8.80
C GLN A 83 -3.37 -2.45 7.37
N THR A 84 -3.35 -3.76 7.07
CA THR A 84 -3.52 -4.30 5.71
C THR A 84 -4.79 -3.80 5.02
N GLU A 85 -5.93 -3.77 5.72
CA GLU A 85 -7.20 -3.29 5.16
C GLU A 85 -7.18 -1.79 4.79
N ASN A 86 -6.52 -0.96 5.59
CA ASN A 86 -6.35 0.45 5.27
C ASN A 86 -5.41 0.63 4.07
N ALA A 87 -4.33 -0.16 4.01
CA ALA A 87 -3.40 -0.15 2.89
C ALA A 87 -4.07 -0.54 1.57
N LEU A 88 -4.90 -1.60 1.56
CA LEU A 88 -5.69 -2.02 0.41
C LEU A 88 -6.54 -0.87 -0.15
N ARG A 89 -7.26 -0.15 0.73
CA ARG A 89 -8.08 1.01 0.33
C ARG A 89 -7.24 2.13 -0.27
N ALA A 90 -6.07 2.40 0.30
CA ALA A 90 -5.16 3.43 -0.19
C ALA A 90 -4.57 3.07 -1.56
N PHE A 91 -4.11 1.83 -1.77
CA PHE A 91 -3.63 1.37 -3.08
C PHE A 91 -4.73 1.38 -4.14
N GLN A 92 -5.95 0.96 -3.80
CA GLN A 92 -7.11 1.09 -4.70
C GLN A 92 -7.41 2.57 -5.03
N SER A 93 -7.19 3.47 -4.08
CA SER A 93 -7.33 4.92 -4.29
C SER A 93 -6.28 5.46 -5.26
N ALA A 94 -5.04 4.98 -5.18
CA ALA A 94 -4.00 5.28 -6.17
C ALA A 94 -4.42 4.78 -7.57
N LEU A 95 -4.89 3.53 -7.67
CA LEU A 95 -5.30 2.93 -8.95
C LEU A 95 -6.58 3.52 -9.55
N ARG A 96 -7.41 4.21 -8.76
CA ARG A 96 -8.54 5.00 -9.30
C ARG A 96 -8.07 6.27 -10.02
N ARG A 97 -6.89 6.79 -9.66
CA ARG A 97 -6.29 7.99 -10.27
C ARG A 97 -5.47 7.62 -11.48
N ASP A 98 -4.63 6.60 -11.32
CA ASP A 98 -3.88 6.01 -12.42
C ASP A 98 -4.04 4.48 -12.38
N PRO A 99 -4.91 3.92 -13.25
CA PRO A 99 -5.12 2.48 -13.35
C PRO A 99 -3.86 1.68 -13.71
N ASP A 100 -2.87 2.30 -14.34
CA ASP A 100 -1.65 1.66 -14.84
C ASP A 100 -0.41 1.96 -13.96
N HIS A 101 -0.63 2.53 -12.76
CA HIS A 101 0.45 2.79 -11.80
C HIS A 101 1.05 1.48 -11.27
N VAL A 102 2.11 1.00 -11.94
CA VAL A 102 2.80 -0.27 -11.68
C VAL A 102 3.13 -0.50 -10.20
N PRO A 103 3.73 0.45 -9.46
CA PRO A 103 4.03 0.23 -8.05
C PRO A 103 2.78 -0.01 -7.19
N ALA A 104 1.65 0.61 -7.54
CA ALA A 104 0.40 0.42 -6.80
C ALA A 104 -0.29 -0.90 -7.13
N LEU A 105 -0.17 -1.39 -8.38
CA LEU A 105 -0.64 -2.73 -8.76
C LEU A 105 0.09 -3.81 -7.95
N ILE A 106 1.43 -3.72 -7.91
CA ILE A 106 2.27 -4.65 -7.14
C ILE A 106 1.95 -4.56 -5.65
N ALA A 107 1.90 -3.35 -5.10
CA ALA A 107 1.65 -3.16 -3.67
C ALA A 107 0.24 -3.60 -3.24
N LEU A 108 -0.77 -3.45 -4.12
CA LEU A 108 -2.11 -3.98 -3.91
C LEU A 108 -2.09 -5.52 -3.93
N ALA A 109 -1.38 -6.14 -4.89
CA ALA A 109 -1.22 -7.58 -4.96
C ALA A 109 -0.57 -8.13 -3.68
N ASP A 110 0.55 -7.55 -3.24
CA ASP A 110 1.24 -7.93 -2.00
C ASP A 110 0.33 -7.81 -0.77
N ALA A 111 -0.47 -6.75 -0.70
CA ALA A 111 -1.41 -6.54 0.40
C ALA A 111 -2.57 -7.55 0.37
N VAL A 112 -3.05 -7.95 -0.82
CA VAL A 112 -4.05 -9.03 -0.97
C VAL A 112 -3.46 -10.36 -0.52
N VAL A 113 -2.24 -10.69 -0.94
CA VAL A 113 -1.52 -11.90 -0.50
C VAL A 113 -1.39 -11.92 1.02
N THR A 114 -1.01 -10.79 1.62
CA THR A 114 -0.88 -10.65 3.08
C THR A 114 -2.22 -10.88 3.79
N ARG A 115 -3.31 -10.30 3.27
CA ARG A 115 -4.67 -10.49 3.81
C ARG A 115 -5.11 -11.95 3.70
N ASP A 116 -4.77 -12.61 2.61
CA ASP A 116 -5.15 -13.99 2.29
C ASP A 116 -4.16 -15.02 2.92
N GLY A 117 -3.41 -14.62 3.94
CA GLY A 117 -2.56 -15.53 4.72
C GLY A 117 -1.26 -15.95 4.02
N GLY A 118 -0.78 -15.16 3.06
CA GLY A 118 0.42 -15.45 2.27
C GLY A 118 0.13 -16.26 1.00
N ILE A 119 -1.14 -16.57 0.73
CA ILE A 119 -1.54 -17.32 -0.46
C ILE A 119 -1.72 -16.36 -1.64
N ILE A 120 -1.11 -16.70 -2.78
CA ILE A 120 -1.31 -15.96 -4.02
C ILE A 120 -2.57 -16.49 -4.68
N THR A 121 -3.67 -15.76 -4.49
CA THR A 121 -4.96 -16.06 -5.08
C THR A 121 -5.05 -15.50 -6.50
N GLU A 122 -6.00 -16.00 -7.29
CA GLU A 122 -6.25 -15.54 -8.66
C GLU A 122 -6.41 -13.99 -8.78
N PRO A 123 -7.10 -13.28 -7.86
CA PRO A 123 -7.15 -11.83 -7.88
C PRO A 123 -5.78 -11.15 -7.71
N ALA A 124 -4.90 -11.67 -6.85
CA ALA A 124 -3.55 -11.12 -6.67
C ALA A 124 -2.67 -11.39 -7.90
N ALA A 125 -2.74 -12.60 -8.45
CA ALA A 125 -2.01 -12.98 -9.65
C ALA A 125 -2.37 -12.09 -10.85
N ARG A 126 -3.65 -11.74 -11.05
CA ARG A 126 -4.06 -10.81 -12.11
C ARG A 126 -3.47 -9.41 -11.95
N LEU A 127 -3.27 -8.94 -10.72
CA LEU A 127 -2.63 -7.65 -10.46
C LEU A 127 -1.14 -7.70 -10.79
N TYR A 128 -0.45 -8.77 -10.40
CA TYR A 128 0.96 -8.98 -10.77
C TYR A 128 1.14 -9.12 -12.28
N ASP A 129 0.27 -9.88 -12.95
CA ASP A 129 0.27 -10.07 -14.40
C ASP A 129 0.07 -8.74 -15.14
N ARG A 130 -0.86 -7.89 -14.67
CA ARG A 130 -1.04 -6.54 -15.22
C ARG A 130 0.20 -5.67 -14.98
N ALA A 131 0.79 -5.70 -13.78
CA ALA A 131 1.98 -4.93 -13.48
C ALA A 131 3.16 -5.32 -14.38
N TRP A 132 3.39 -6.64 -14.55
CA TRP A 132 4.43 -7.15 -15.42
C TRP A 132 4.20 -6.78 -16.89
N ARG A 133 2.97 -6.87 -17.41
CA ARG A 133 2.67 -6.44 -18.79
C ARG A 133 2.91 -4.95 -19.05
N LEU A 134 2.78 -4.11 -18.02
CA LEU A 134 3.04 -2.68 -18.12
C LEU A 134 4.54 -2.36 -18.00
N ASP A 135 5.26 -3.14 -17.20
CA ASP A 135 6.70 -3.06 -17.04
C ASP A 135 7.33 -4.45 -16.93
N ASN A 136 7.86 -4.96 -18.05
CA ASN A 136 8.48 -6.28 -18.13
C ASN A 136 9.74 -6.41 -17.25
N SER A 137 10.30 -5.30 -16.74
CA SER A 137 11.43 -5.35 -15.80
C SER A 137 11.03 -5.86 -14.41
N GLU A 138 9.74 -5.81 -14.07
CA GLU A 138 9.12 -6.37 -12.87
C GLU A 138 8.94 -7.89 -12.96
N VAL A 139 10.04 -8.59 -13.18
CA VAL A 139 10.11 -10.05 -13.38
C VAL A 139 9.51 -10.82 -12.22
N ARG A 140 9.65 -10.31 -10.99
CA ARG A 140 9.02 -10.90 -9.81
C ARG A 140 7.49 -10.93 -9.97
N ALA A 141 6.88 -9.85 -10.45
CA ALA A 141 5.44 -9.82 -10.69
C ALA A 141 5.04 -10.85 -11.75
N GLY A 142 5.80 -10.95 -12.85
CA GLY A 142 5.57 -11.96 -13.89
C GLY A 142 5.66 -13.40 -13.36
N ILE A 143 6.61 -13.68 -12.46
CA ILE A 143 6.74 -14.99 -11.80
C ILE A 143 5.53 -15.26 -10.89
N LEU A 144 5.17 -14.29 -10.04
CA LEU A 144 4.10 -14.43 -9.06
C LEU A 144 2.71 -14.56 -9.72
N ALA A 145 2.55 -14.01 -10.93
CA ALA A 145 1.34 -14.14 -11.73
C ALA A 145 0.99 -15.59 -12.12
N ALA A 146 1.98 -16.48 -12.21
CA ALA A 146 1.77 -17.89 -12.58
C ALA A 146 1.51 -18.80 -11.36
N MET A 147 1.67 -18.28 -10.14
CA MET A 147 1.65 -19.10 -8.92
C MET A 147 0.33 -19.81 -8.64
N PRO A 148 -0.87 -19.22 -8.89
CA PRO A 148 -2.11 -19.96 -8.69
C PRO A 148 -2.21 -21.20 -9.58
N ALA A 149 -1.79 -21.09 -10.86
CA ALA A 149 -1.79 -22.24 -11.78
C ALA A 149 -0.81 -23.32 -11.32
N TYR A 150 0.39 -22.93 -10.90
CA TYR A 150 1.39 -23.85 -10.36
C TYR A 150 0.86 -24.58 -9.10
N GLN A 151 0.25 -23.84 -8.17
CA GLN A 151 -0.34 -24.41 -6.95
C GLN A 151 -1.55 -25.30 -7.21
N ALA A 152 -2.28 -25.05 -8.29
CA ALA A 152 -3.40 -25.89 -8.73
C ALA A 152 -2.95 -27.15 -9.49
N GLY A 153 -1.65 -27.32 -9.76
CA GLY A 153 -1.11 -28.41 -10.57
C GLY A 153 -1.30 -28.23 -12.08
N ASP A 154 -1.79 -27.07 -12.52
CA ASP A 154 -1.83 -26.70 -13.94
C ASP A 154 -0.44 -26.21 -14.38
N LEU A 155 0.48 -27.18 -14.46
CA LEU A 155 1.89 -26.95 -14.79
C LEU A 155 2.05 -26.41 -16.22
N ASP A 156 1.12 -26.72 -17.12
CA ASP A 156 1.13 -26.21 -18.50
C ASP A 156 0.84 -24.72 -18.54
N ALA A 157 -0.20 -24.26 -17.83
CA ALA A 157 -0.50 -22.84 -17.74
C ALA A 157 0.63 -22.06 -17.03
N ALA A 158 1.19 -22.61 -15.94
CA ALA A 158 2.28 -22.00 -15.21
C ALA A 158 3.55 -21.85 -16.08
N GLN A 159 3.95 -22.91 -16.76
CA GLN A 159 5.13 -22.93 -17.62
C GLN A 159 4.96 -22.01 -18.84
N ALA A 160 3.80 -22.01 -19.48
CA ALA A 160 3.50 -21.08 -20.56
C ALA A 160 3.61 -19.61 -20.12
N HIS A 161 3.26 -19.31 -18.87
CA HIS A 161 3.42 -17.97 -18.31
C HIS A 161 4.90 -17.63 -18.08
N TRP A 162 5.65 -18.50 -17.40
CA TRP A 162 7.08 -18.29 -17.14
C TRP A 162 7.93 -18.25 -18.42
N GLU A 163 7.53 -18.96 -19.47
CA GLU A 163 8.17 -18.87 -20.79
C GLU A 163 8.11 -17.44 -21.35
N ARG A 164 6.95 -16.78 -21.25
CA ARG A 164 6.79 -15.39 -21.69
C ARG A 164 7.67 -14.45 -20.88
N VAL A 165 7.68 -14.62 -19.56
CA VAL A 165 8.55 -13.83 -18.68
C VAL A 165 10.03 -14.03 -19.04
N PHE A 166 10.43 -15.27 -19.34
CA PHE A 166 11.79 -15.61 -19.74
C PHE A 166 12.18 -15.00 -21.09
N ALA A 167 11.26 -15.02 -22.07
CA ALA A 167 11.49 -14.48 -23.40
C ALA A 167 11.78 -12.97 -23.38
N ASP A 168 11.18 -12.24 -22.45
CA ASP A 168 11.35 -10.79 -22.31
C ASP A 168 12.60 -10.38 -21.51
N LEU A 169 13.30 -11.33 -20.89
CA LEU A 169 14.52 -11.05 -20.13
C LEU A 169 15.73 -10.81 -21.05
N PRO A 170 16.63 -9.85 -20.74
CA PRO A 170 17.95 -9.78 -21.37
C PRO A 170 18.76 -11.07 -21.19
N GLU A 171 19.62 -11.41 -22.15
CA GLU A 171 20.42 -12.66 -22.12
C GLU A 171 21.33 -12.81 -20.90
N ASP A 172 21.85 -11.70 -20.40
CA ASP A 172 22.75 -11.61 -19.25
C ASP A 172 22.01 -11.44 -17.91
N ASP A 173 20.68 -11.43 -17.91
CA ASP A 173 19.90 -11.23 -16.69
C ASP A 173 20.04 -12.44 -15.73
N PRO A 174 20.52 -12.24 -14.49
CA PRO A 174 20.74 -13.33 -13.54
C PRO A 174 19.45 -14.07 -13.18
N ARG A 175 18.28 -13.45 -13.36
CA ARG A 175 16.96 -14.05 -13.10
C ARG A 175 16.60 -15.14 -14.12
N ARG A 176 17.27 -15.19 -15.29
CA ARG A 176 17.11 -16.29 -16.26
C ARG A 176 17.44 -17.66 -15.67
N ALA A 177 18.48 -17.74 -14.83
CA ALA A 177 18.86 -18.98 -14.16
C ALA A 177 17.74 -19.47 -13.22
N MET A 178 17.12 -18.55 -12.47
CA MET A 178 15.99 -18.86 -11.58
C MET A 178 14.77 -19.35 -12.37
N LEU A 179 14.39 -18.66 -13.45
CA LEU A 179 13.26 -19.09 -14.29
C LEU A 179 13.50 -20.43 -14.99
N ASN A 180 14.73 -20.71 -15.42
CA ASN A 180 15.08 -22.02 -15.97
C ASN A 180 14.90 -23.14 -14.95
N ALA A 181 15.32 -22.91 -13.70
CA ALA A 181 15.13 -23.89 -12.62
C ALA A 181 13.64 -24.13 -12.35
N MET A 182 12.83 -23.06 -12.26
CA MET A 182 11.38 -23.18 -12.04
C MET A 182 10.67 -23.93 -13.18
N ARG A 183 11.04 -23.65 -14.44
CA ARG A 183 10.51 -24.35 -15.61
C ARG A 183 10.89 -25.82 -15.62
N ALA A 184 12.15 -26.15 -15.33
CA ALA A 184 12.62 -27.54 -15.26
C ALA A 184 11.96 -28.33 -14.12
N GLU A 185 11.70 -27.69 -12.98
CA GLU A 185 10.96 -28.32 -11.86
C GLU A 185 9.52 -28.63 -12.25
N ALA A 186 8.83 -27.70 -12.91
CA ALA A 186 7.48 -27.93 -13.44
C ALA A 186 7.47 -29.06 -14.50
N ASP A 187 8.48 -29.13 -15.38
CA ASP A 187 8.63 -30.22 -16.34
C ASP A 187 8.79 -31.58 -15.66
N ALA A 188 9.64 -31.66 -14.63
CA ALA A 188 9.86 -32.88 -13.88
C ALA A 188 8.60 -33.32 -13.10
N ALA A 189 7.90 -32.38 -12.47
CA ALA A 189 6.65 -32.66 -11.77
C ALA A 189 5.55 -33.18 -12.72
N ARG A 190 5.48 -32.64 -13.95
CA ARG A 190 4.57 -33.14 -14.99
C ARG A 190 4.88 -34.58 -15.36
N ALA A 191 6.15 -34.89 -15.62
CA ALA A 191 6.57 -36.24 -16.01
C ALA A 191 6.28 -37.28 -14.92
N ALA A 192 6.54 -36.94 -13.66
CA ALA A 192 6.23 -37.80 -12.53
C ALA A 192 4.73 -38.10 -12.40
N GLY A 193 3.87 -37.07 -12.57
CA GLY A 193 2.42 -37.25 -12.54
C GLY A 193 1.86 -38.09 -13.69
N SER A 194 2.51 -38.10 -14.86
CA SER A 194 2.10 -38.94 -15.99
C SER A 194 2.48 -40.42 -15.82
N ASP A 195 3.60 -40.70 -15.15
CA ASP A 195 4.05 -42.06 -14.91
C ASP A 195 3.16 -42.76 -13.86
N GLU A 196 2.77 -42.05 -12.80
CA GLU A 196 1.83 -42.57 -11.78
C GLU A 196 0.44 -42.87 -12.36
N ALA A 197 -0.06 -42.04 -13.28
CA ALA A 197 -1.34 -42.26 -13.94
C ALA A 197 -1.34 -43.45 -14.92
N GLY A 198 -0.16 -43.86 -15.41
CA GLY A 198 0.00 -45.00 -16.31
C GLY A 198 0.04 -46.37 -15.60
N GLU A 199 0.43 -46.39 -14.33
CA GLU A 199 0.53 -47.63 -13.52
C GLU A 199 -0.81 -48.06 -12.89
N GLU A 200 -1.81 -47.18 -12.78
CA GLU A 200 -3.12 -47.48 -12.17
C GLU A 200 -4.18 -48.07 -13.13
N THR A 201 -3.85 -48.33 -14.40
CA THR A 201 -4.77 -48.99 -15.35
C THR A 201 -4.51 -50.50 -15.46
N PRO A 202 -5.38 -51.37 -14.91
CA PRO A 202 -5.30 -52.83 -15.08
C PRO A 202 -5.77 -53.33 -16.46
#